data_AF-A0A5C4WPS9-F1
#
_entry.id   AF-A0A5C4WPS9-F1
#
_cell.length_a   1.000
_cell.length_b   1.000
_cell.length_c   1.000
_cell.angle_alpha   90.00
_cell.angle_beta   90.00
_cell.angle_gamma   90.00
#
_symmetry.space_group_name_H-M   'P 1'
#
loop_
_entity.id
_entity.type
_entity.pdbx_description
1 polymer ?
#
loop_
_entity_poly.entity_id
_entity_poly.type
_entity_poly.pdbx_seq_one_letter_code
_entity_poly.pdbx_strand_id
1 'polypeptide(L)'
;MSVALLLGAVLLGQVDVRRADAAPAAPAAPAAGGVAVAAKAPDPAYVVTPGIVFNHPFRKKKRLRIQDKIVKTVKNVPAGETIRLMTWNFDSPRLAKKFIDAHRRGVSVQIIMARGLARSQGPGRSYPTLRAALRKGNADRPRALRSWIRTCSATCRGKGGAMHSKLMLVSRSGATSRIAMQGSANFTGAAAVQQFNDWTTTTENQALYDGWMTMWNQAKRDKNTKPLRFTVGSITSIFAPHKKKSDPALKVLDDVRCAGAANVPGGRTKVRIANAVWGDQRGVRIAKRVRTLAREGCDVRIVFMMMPLKIRNILRGLPAKQMVYITGATANKFKDRYVHLKGLSVQGSVGGRPDGNLVLSSSENWTRLGWHSDEQNVIFRDDAALAAKYADWVDLIYRQAPRSLNNYVNSADPKGRVVPGTEFLAPKDYPFHELELN
;
A
#
# COMPACT_ATOMS: atom_id res chain seq x y z
N MET A 1 33.90 24.09 -57.12
CA MET A 1 33.44 25.47 -57.34
C MET A 1 32.69 25.89 -56.07
N SER A 2 33.38 26.52 -55.11
CA SER A 2 33.38 27.99 -54.84
C SER A 2 31.98 28.49 -54.47
N VAL A 3 31.75 29.07 -53.29
CA VAL A 3 31.80 30.51 -52.92
C VAL A 3 31.12 30.59 -51.52
N ALA A 4 31.34 31.49 -50.56
CA ALA A 4 32.38 32.43 -50.15
C ALA A 4 31.99 32.92 -48.73
N LEU A 5 32.99 33.35 -47.95
CA LEU A 5 32.84 34.06 -46.66
C LEU A 5 32.45 35.53 -46.88
N LEU A 6 31.68 36.09 -45.95
CA LEU A 6 31.46 37.54 -45.81
C LEU A 6 32.02 38.03 -44.47
N LEU A 7 33.03 38.91 -44.56
CA LEU A 7 33.53 39.78 -43.50
C LEU A 7 32.64 41.02 -43.39
N GLY A 8 32.46 41.53 -42.17
CA GLY A 8 31.93 42.86 -41.86
C GLY A 8 32.87 43.59 -40.89
N ALA A 9 33.28 44.80 -41.27
CA ALA A 9 34.40 45.56 -40.72
C ALA A 9 34.13 46.27 -39.38
N VAL A 10 35.23 46.55 -38.69
CA VAL A 10 35.37 47.27 -37.42
C VAL A 10 35.43 48.78 -37.66
N LEU A 11 34.74 49.57 -36.82
CA LEU A 11 34.98 51.00 -36.63
C LEU A 11 35.44 51.24 -35.18
N LEU A 12 36.63 51.81 -35.05
CA LEU A 12 37.30 52.16 -33.80
C LEU A 12 36.79 53.51 -33.30
N GLY A 13 36.18 53.53 -32.10
CA GLY A 13 35.94 54.75 -31.32
C GLY A 13 36.87 54.76 -30.11
N GLN A 14 37.74 55.78 -30.03
CA GLN A 14 38.60 56.04 -28.87
C GLN A 14 37.75 56.45 -27.66
N VAL A 15 37.97 55.84 -26.50
CA VAL A 15 37.48 56.34 -25.22
C VAL A 15 38.62 56.32 -24.21
N ASP A 16 38.88 57.51 -23.66
CA ASP A 16 39.91 57.81 -22.67
C ASP A 16 39.84 56.93 -21.43
N VAL A 17 41.00 56.38 -21.06
CA VAL A 17 41.21 55.66 -19.80
C VAL A 17 41.37 56.69 -18.68
N ARG A 18 40.28 57.03 -18.00
CA ARG A 18 40.35 57.66 -16.67
C ARG A 18 40.49 56.56 -15.61
N ARG A 19 41.57 56.63 -14.82
CA ARG A 19 41.74 55.86 -13.57
C ARG A 19 40.51 56.10 -12.69
N ALA A 20 39.73 55.06 -12.46
CA ALA A 20 38.74 55.04 -11.38
C ALA A 20 39.45 54.61 -10.10
N ASP A 21 39.55 55.51 -9.15
CA ASP A 21 40.06 55.25 -7.81
C ASP A 21 39.26 54.11 -7.15
N ALA A 22 39.98 53.24 -6.45
CA ALA A 22 39.41 52.09 -5.76
C ALA A 22 38.44 52.56 -4.65
N ALA A 23 37.16 52.24 -4.81
CA ALA A 23 36.17 52.41 -3.75
C ALA A 23 36.51 51.49 -2.56
N PRO A 24 36.39 51.97 -1.30
CA PRO A 24 36.67 51.15 -0.12
C PRO A 24 35.66 50.00 -0.03
N ALA A 25 36.18 48.80 0.24
CA ALA A 25 35.37 47.61 0.40
C ALA A 25 34.38 47.77 1.56
N ALA A 26 33.09 47.56 1.28
CA ALA A 26 32.06 47.52 2.30
C ALA A 26 32.33 46.39 3.31
N PRO A 27 32.06 46.58 4.61
CA PRO A 27 32.25 45.53 5.60
C PRO A 27 31.33 44.34 5.27
N ALA A 28 31.91 43.15 5.22
CA ALA A 28 31.14 41.92 5.02
C ALA A 28 30.10 41.76 6.15
N ALA A 29 28.83 41.75 5.78
CA ALA A 29 27.76 41.41 6.70
C ALA A 29 28.01 40.00 7.27
N PRO A 30 27.88 39.78 8.59
CA PRO A 30 28.06 38.46 9.16
C PRO A 30 27.04 37.52 8.53
N ALA A 31 27.54 36.43 7.94
CA ALA A 31 26.70 35.37 7.41
C ALA A 31 25.78 34.90 8.54
N ALA A 32 24.47 35.12 8.38
CA ALA A 32 23.47 34.59 9.29
C ALA A 32 23.59 33.06 9.27
N GLY A 33 24.29 32.51 10.26
CA GLY A 33 24.38 31.09 10.49
C GLY A 33 22.96 30.55 10.66
N GLY A 34 22.46 29.88 9.63
CA GLY A 34 21.16 29.24 9.68
C GLY A 34 21.16 28.28 10.86
N VAL A 35 20.37 28.60 11.90
CA VAL A 35 20.17 27.72 13.04
C VAL A 35 19.62 26.42 12.49
N ALA A 36 20.45 25.38 12.47
CA ALA A 36 20.02 24.04 12.12
C ALA A 36 18.96 23.64 13.15
N VAL A 37 17.68 23.69 12.77
CA VAL A 37 16.57 23.25 13.61
C VAL A 37 16.85 21.79 13.97
N ALA A 38 17.25 21.54 15.21
CA ALA A 38 17.54 20.21 15.71
C ALA A 38 16.33 19.32 15.44
N ALA A 39 16.56 18.17 14.80
CA ALA A 39 15.48 17.24 14.51
C ALA A 39 14.81 16.82 15.82
N LYS A 40 13.52 17.14 16.00
CA LYS A 40 12.76 16.81 17.21
C LYS A 40 12.94 15.33 17.56
N ALA A 41 13.42 15.07 18.77
CA ALA A 41 13.64 13.72 19.30
C ALA A 41 12.33 12.89 19.29
N PRO A 42 12.42 11.55 19.22
CA PRO A 42 11.29 10.65 19.43
C PRO A 42 10.57 10.98 20.75
N ASP A 43 9.24 11.01 20.71
CA ASP A 43 8.44 11.17 21.92
C ASP A 43 8.32 9.81 22.64
N PRO A 44 8.90 9.64 23.84
CA PRO A 44 8.83 8.38 24.58
C PRO A 44 7.42 8.06 25.08
N ALA A 45 6.53 9.06 25.20
CA ALA A 45 5.15 8.88 25.62
C ALA A 45 4.18 8.57 24.45
N TYR A 46 4.66 8.62 23.21
CA TYR A 46 3.82 8.32 22.06
C TYR A 46 3.32 6.87 22.08
N VAL A 47 2.00 6.70 21.98
CA VAL A 47 1.35 5.39 21.89
C VAL A 47 0.88 5.13 20.47
N VAL A 48 1.28 3.98 19.90
CA VAL A 48 0.75 3.51 18.62
C VAL A 48 -0.61 2.88 18.84
N THR A 49 -1.67 3.54 18.38
CA THR A 49 -3.04 3.00 18.51
C THR A 49 -3.21 1.72 17.66
N PRO A 50 -3.65 0.58 18.22
CA PRO A 50 -3.98 -0.62 17.44
C PRO A 50 -5.27 -0.45 16.62
N GLY A 51 -5.63 -1.49 15.87
CA GLY A 51 -6.84 -1.54 15.05
C GLY A 51 -6.63 -1.06 13.60
N ILE A 52 -7.74 -0.85 12.89
CA ILE A 52 -7.74 -0.55 11.46
C ILE A 52 -7.87 0.95 11.16
N VAL A 53 -7.11 1.43 10.18
CA VAL A 53 -7.17 2.78 9.62
C VAL A 53 -7.48 2.70 8.14
N PHE A 54 -8.39 3.56 7.67
CA PHE A 54 -8.69 3.74 6.26
C PHE A 54 -8.32 5.16 5.84
N ASN A 55 -7.90 5.32 4.59
CA ASN A 55 -7.77 6.63 3.94
C ASN A 55 -8.89 6.85 2.91
N HIS A 56 -9.21 8.12 2.63
CA HIS A 56 -10.26 8.47 1.68
C HIS A 56 -9.72 9.37 0.55
N PRO A 57 -9.63 8.87 -0.70
CA PRO A 57 -9.01 9.62 -1.79
C PRO A 57 -9.81 10.87 -2.22
N PHE A 58 -11.11 10.93 -1.95
CA PHE A 58 -11.93 12.11 -2.26
C PHE A 58 -11.88 13.21 -1.20
N ARG A 59 -11.37 12.95 0.01
CA ARG A 59 -11.43 13.90 1.12
C ARG A 59 -10.02 14.35 1.50
N LYS A 60 -9.63 15.58 1.15
CA LYS A 60 -8.27 16.13 1.36
C LYS A 60 -7.69 15.83 2.76
N LYS A 61 -8.44 16.13 3.82
CA LYS A 61 -8.06 15.88 5.23
C LYS A 61 -7.96 14.40 5.63
N LYS A 62 -8.45 13.46 4.79
CA LYS A 62 -8.47 12.01 5.06
C LYS A 62 -7.60 11.19 4.08
N ARG A 63 -7.00 11.81 3.05
CA ARG A 63 -6.16 11.12 2.05
C ARG A 63 -4.91 10.50 2.65
N LEU A 64 -4.27 11.22 3.57
CA LEU A 64 -2.98 10.81 4.13
C LEU A 64 -3.09 9.98 5.40
N ARG A 65 -4.30 9.63 5.90
CA ARG A 65 -4.45 9.00 7.24
C ARG A 65 -3.56 7.79 7.49
N ILE A 66 -3.41 6.91 6.51
CA ILE A 66 -2.54 5.73 6.61
C ILE A 66 -1.07 6.16 6.64
N GLN A 67 -0.66 7.04 5.74
CA GLN A 67 0.71 7.57 5.75
C GLN A 67 1.03 8.37 7.00
N ASP A 68 0.09 9.15 7.53
CA ASP A 68 0.26 9.90 8.77
C ASP A 68 0.47 8.95 9.95
N LYS A 69 -0.26 7.83 9.99
CA LYS A 69 -0.01 6.77 10.98
C LYS A 69 1.39 6.17 10.84
N ILE A 70 1.82 5.87 9.62
CA ILE A 70 3.17 5.36 9.35
C ILE A 70 4.23 6.40 9.76
N VAL A 71 4.08 7.66 9.36
CA VAL A 71 4.99 8.77 9.67
C VAL A 71 5.10 8.97 11.18
N LYS A 72 3.98 9.03 11.91
CA LYS A 72 4.00 9.17 13.38
C LYS A 72 4.71 7.99 14.04
N THR A 73 4.46 6.78 13.58
CA THR A 73 5.16 5.57 14.06
C THR A 73 6.66 5.67 13.82
N VAL A 74 7.09 5.94 12.58
CA VAL A 74 8.51 6.03 12.19
C VAL A 74 9.25 7.18 12.90
N LYS A 75 8.57 8.32 13.10
CA LYS A 75 9.14 9.47 13.82
C LYS A 75 9.51 9.12 15.25
N ASN A 76 8.69 8.31 15.92
CA ASN A 76 8.85 7.98 17.33
C ASN A 76 9.62 6.67 17.58
N VAL A 77 10.25 6.07 16.57
CA VAL A 77 11.18 4.95 16.77
C VAL A 77 12.51 5.48 17.34
N PRO A 78 12.92 5.07 18.57
CA PRO A 78 14.19 5.49 19.16
C PRO A 78 15.39 4.83 18.50
N ALA A 79 16.58 5.38 18.73
CA ALA A 79 17.84 4.80 18.24
C ALA A 79 18.04 3.38 18.78
N GLY A 80 18.69 2.50 18.01
CA GLY A 80 18.88 1.09 18.36
C GLY A 80 17.70 0.17 18.01
N GLU A 81 16.51 0.73 17.81
CA GLU A 81 15.33 -0.03 17.39
C GLU A 81 15.31 -0.32 15.89
N THR A 82 14.35 -1.16 15.44
CA THR A 82 14.27 -1.62 14.05
C THR A 82 12.91 -1.34 13.41
N ILE A 83 12.95 -0.91 12.15
CA ILE A 83 11.83 -0.88 11.20
C ILE A 83 12.11 -1.89 10.09
N ARG A 84 11.19 -2.83 9.87
CA ARG A 84 11.25 -3.82 8.79
C ARG A 84 10.02 -3.66 7.90
N LEU A 85 10.24 -3.42 6.62
CA LEU A 85 9.17 -3.15 5.66
C LEU A 85 9.26 -4.13 4.50
N MET A 86 8.16 -4.80 4.18
CA MET A 86 7.95 -5.42 2.87
C MET A 86 6.88 -4.65 2.13
N THR A 87 7.18 -4.18 0.93
CA THR A 87 6.20 -3.44 0.12
C THR A 87 6.38 -3.67 -1.38
N TRP A 88 5.30 -3.99 -2.08
CA TRP A 88 5.34 -4.15 -3.55
C TRP A 88 5.94 -2.92 -4.25
N ASN A 89 5.55 -1.71 -3.82
CA ASN A 89 6.11 -0.47 -4.34
C ASN A 89 6.37 0.56 -3.22
N PHE A 90 7.58 1.15 -3.24
CA PHE A 90 7.96 2.31 -2.45
C PHE A 90 8.37 3.43 -3.40
N ASP A 91 7.49 4.41 -3.58
CA ASP A 91 7.70 5.58 -4.44
C ASP A 91 6.99 6.82 -3.87
N SER A 92 7.12 7.02 -2.56
CA SER A 92 6.63 8.18 -1.82
C SER A 92 7.84 8.97 -1.30
N PRO A 93 8.10 10.19 -1.81
CA PRO A 93 9.17 11.05 -1.28
C PRO A 93 8.94 11.41 0.19
N ARG A 94 7.68 11.62 0.58
CA ARG A 94 7.27 11.89 1.97
C ARG A 94 7.72 10.77 2.91
N LEU A 95 7.41 9.52 2.58
CA LEU A 95 7.79 8.37 3.39
C LEU A 95 9.30 8.10 3.30
N ALA A 96 9.90 8.22 2.12
CA ALA A 96 11.33 8.02 1.93
C ALA A 96 12.14 8.93 2.86
N LYS A 97 11.78 10.23 2.92
CA LYS A 97 12.39 11.17 3.85
C LYS A 97 12.34 10.68 5.30
N LYS A 98 11.17 10.22 5.77
CA LYS A 98 11.00 9.78 7.17
C LYS A 98 11.78 8.51 7.51
N PHE A 99 11.89 7.58 6.57
CA PHE A 99 12.72 6.39 6.75
C PHE A 99 14.22 6.74 6.77
N ILE A 100 14.66 7.71 5.95
CA ILE A 100 16.03 8.23 5.98
C ILE A 100 16.32 8.98 7.29
N ASP A 101 15.39 9.83 7.75
CA ASP A 101 15.49 10.53 9.03
C ASP A 101 15.61 9.52 10.20
N ALA A 102 14.87 8.41 10.16
CA ALA A 102 14.99 7.34 11.14
C ALA A 102 16.36 6.64 11.10
N HIS A 103 16.84 6.28 9.90
CA HIS A 103 18.16 5.69 9.73
C HIS A 103 19.28 6.58 10.28
N ARG A 104 19.26 7.88 9.96
CA ARG A 104 20.22 8.89 10.45
C ARG A 104 20.19 9.03 11.97
N ARG A 105 19.03 8.84 12.60
CA ARG A 105 18.87 8.84 14.06
C ARG A 105 19.45 7.60 14.74
N GLY A 106 19.84 6.56 14.00
CA GLY A 106 20.35 5.31 14.58
C GLY A 106 19.37 4.14 14.55
N VAL A 107 18.22 4.28 13.89
CA VAL A 107 17.27 3.18 13.69
C VAL A 107 17.81 2.22 12.61
N SER A 108 17.63 0.92 12.82
CA SER A 108 17.85 -0.11 11.79
C SER A 108 16.67 -0.11 10.82
N VAL A 109 16.86 0.38 9.60
CA VAL A 109 15.81 0.43 8.58
C VAL A 109 16.06 -0.63 7.51
N GLN A 110 15.21 -1.65 7.45
CA GLN A 110 15.36 -2.81 6.59
C GLN A 110 14.16 -2.95 5.66
N ILE A 111 14.37 -2.88 4.35
CA ILE A 111 13.28 -2.82 3.35
C ILE A 111 13.45 -3.90 2.28
N ILE A 112 12.39 -4.64 2.01
CA ILE A 112 12.25 -5.54 0.87
C ILE A 112 11.20 -4.96 -0.09
N MET A 113 11.58 -4.78 -1.35
CA MET A 113 10.72 -4.23 -2.42
C MET A 113 10.62 -5.18 -3.62
N ALA A 114 9.55 -5.09 -4.41
CA ALA A 114 9.44 -5.89 -5.63
C ALA A 114 10.50 -5.44 -6.66
N ARG A 115 11.23 -6.40 -7.25
CA ARG A 115 12.35 -6.10 -8.16
C ARG A 115 11.94 -5.32 -9.40
N GLY A 116 10.81 -5.68 -10.04
CA GLY A 116 10.35 -5.02 -11.25
C GLY A 116 10.17 -3.52 -11.05
N LEU A 117 9.46 -3.14 -9.97
CA LEU A 117 9.14 -1.75 -9.64
C LEU A 117 10.38 -1.00 -9.15
N ALA A 118 11.26 -1.66 -8.40
CA ALA A 118 12.52 -1.06 -7.98
C ALA A 118 13.44 -0.75 -9.17
N ARG A 119 13.50 -1.63 -10.18
CA ARG A 119 14.31 -1.44 -11.38
C ARG A 119 13.74 -0.40 -12.34
N SER A 120 12.43 -0.18 -12.34
CA SER A 120 11.81 0.83 -13.19
C SER A 120 11.91 2.25 -12.66
N GLN A 121 12.31 2.44 -11.41
CA GLN A 121 12.50 3.77 -10.83
C GLN A 121 13.81 4.39 -11.32
N GLY A 122 13.70 5.55 -11.99
CA GLY A 122 14.84 6.35 -12.41
C GLY A 122 15.56 7.07 -11.25
N PRO A 123 16.68 7.77 -11.54
CA PRO A 123 17.38 8.59 -10.55
C PRO A 123 16.46 9.58 -9.82
N GLY A 124 16.74 9.86 -8.55
CA GLY A 124 15.94 10.78 -7.71
C GLY A 124 14.62 10.20 -7.15
N ARG A 125 14.15 9.05 -7.66
CA ARG A 125 12.98 8.36 -7.09
C ARG A 125 13.26 7.74 -5.72
N SER A 126 12.22 7.27 -5.04
CA SER A 126 12.35 6.85 -3.64
C SER A 126 13.26 5.64 -3.44
N TYR A 127 13.22 4.63 -4.31
CA TYR A 127 14.08 3.44 -4.20
C TYR A 127 15.57 3.77 -4.30
N PRO A 128 16.08 4.42 -5.38
CA PRO A 128 17.49 4.77 -5.46
C PRO A 128 17.92 5.73 -4.35
N THR A 129 17.06 6.68 -3.96
CA THR A 129 17.33 7.62 -2.86
C THR A 129 17.49 6.89 -1.52
N LEU A 130 16.56 5.98 -1.18
CA LEU A 130 16.66 5.12 0.00
C LEU A 130 17.90 4.25 -0.06
N ARG A 131 18.19 3.63 -1.21
CA ARG A 131 19.35 2.75 -1.37
C ARG A 131 20.67 3.48 -1.15
N ALA A 132 20.80 4.71 -1.66
CA ALA A 132 21.98 5.52 -1.44
C ALA A 132 22.12 5.94 0.04
N ALA A 133 21.02 6.38 0.66
CA ALA A 133 21.02 6.84 2.05
C ALA A 133 21.30 5.69 3.03
N LEU A 134 20.59 4.56 2.91
CA LEU A 134 20.67 3.43 3.83
C LEU A 134 21.99 2.65 3.74
N ARG A 135 22.82 2.90 2.72
CA ARG A 135 24.16 2.30 2.61
C ARG A 135 25.19 2.95 3.53
N LYS A 136 25.00 4.23 3.86
CA LYS A 136 25.92 5.00 4.72
C LYS A 136 25.65 4.68 6.20
N GLY A 137 26.59 5.01 7.09
CA GLY A 137 26.39 4.92 8.54
C GLY A 137 26.14 3.51 9.10
N ASN A 138 26.62 2.46 8.40
CA ASN A 138 26.47 1.05 8.80
C ASN A 138 27.74 0.38 9.31
N ALA A 139 28.91 1.00 9.14
CA ALA A 139 30.22 0.36 9.38
C ALA A 139 30.30 -0.23 10.79
N ASP A 140 29.97 0.61 11.79
CA ASP A 140 30.06 0.27 13.22
C ASP A 140 28.83 -0.46 13.75
N ARG A 141 27.83 -0.74 12.89
CA ARG A 141 26.60 -1.42 13.30
C ARG A 141 26.75 -2.94 13.18
N PRO A 142 26.30 -3.71 14.18
CA PRO A 142 26.14 -5.15 14.06
C PRO A 142 25.31 -5.51 12.83
N ARG A 143 25.62 -6.64 12.17
CA ARG A 143 24.95 -7.04 10.91
C ARG A 143 23.42 -7.07 11.02
N ALA A 144 22.88 -7.43 12.18
CA ALA A 144 21.43 -7.47 12.43
C ALA A 144 20.77 -6.07 12.49
N LEU A 145 21.53 -5.03 12.83
CA LEU A 145 21.10 -3.63 12.99
C LEU A 145 21.50 -2.72 11.82
N ARG A 146 22.20 -3.27 10.82
CA ARG A 146 22.49 -2.54 9.58
C ARG A 146 21.19 -2.23 8.84
N SER A 147 21.13 -1.02 8.32
CA SER A 147 20.06 -0.57 7.44
C SER A 147 20.35 -0.99 6.01
N TRP A 148 19.30 -1.33 5.27
CA TRP A 148 19.40 -1.75 3.88
C TRP A 148 18.04 -1.70 3.20
N ILE A 149 18.08 -1.58 1.88
CA ILE A 149 16.95 -1.87 1.01
C ILE A 149 17.42 -2.83 -0.08
N ARG A 150 16.59 -3.83 -0.38
CA ARG A 150 16.85 -4.80 -1.44
C ARG A 150 15.56 -5.29 -2.06
N THR A 151 15.72 -6.12 -3.08
CA THR A 151 14.61 -6.72 -3.83
C THR A 151 14.67 -8.23 -3.78
N CYS A 152 13.53 -8.88 -4.03
CA CYS A 152 13.47 -10.31 -4.27
C CYS A 152 13.55 -10.63 -5.76
N SER A 153 14.09 -11.79 -6.12
CA SER A 153 14.24 -12.24 -7.52
C SER A 153 12.92 -12.22 -8.30
N ALA A 154 11.84 -12.71 -7.70
CA ALA A 154 10.47 -12.56 -8.20
C ALA A 154 9.50 -12.41 -7.02
N THR A 155 9.32 -13.51 -6.30
CA THR A 155 8.80 -13.58 -4.92
C THR A 155 9.94 -13.87 -3.97
N CYS A 156 9.84 -13.44 -2.72
CA CYS A 156 10.80 -13.71 -1.66
C CYS A 156 10.67 -15.11 -1.05
N ARG A 157 9.48 -15.73 -1.16
CA ARG A 157 9.17 -17.00 -0.48
C ARG A 157 8.66 -18.10 -1.42
N GLY A 158 8.41 -17.79 -2.68
CA GLY A 158 7.81 -18.67 -3.69
C GLY A 158 8.63 -18.92 -4.95
N LYS A 159 8.06 -19.73 -5.84
CA LYS A 159 8.67 -20.14 -7.12
C LYS A 159 8.28 -19.25 -8.31
N GLY A 160 7.26 -18.41 -8.16
CA GLY A 160 6.72 -17.59 -9.24
C GLY A 160 5.65 -16.64 -8.71
N GLY A 161 5.34 -15.58 -9.44
CA GLY A 161 4.54 -14.45 -8.93
C GLY A 161 5.41 -13.22 -8.64
N ALA A 162 4.91 -12.31 -7.80
CA ALA A 162 5.63 -11.11 -7.39
C ALA A 162 5.68 -10.99 -5.87
N MET A 163 6.67 -10.27 -5.33
CA MET A 163 6.60 -9.83 -3.93
C MET A 163 5.52 -8.75 -3.80
N HIS A 164 4.30 -9.14 -3.45
CA HIS A 164 3.12 -8.28 -3.41
C HIS A 164 2.63 -7.98 -1.98
N SER A 165 3.44 -8.26 -0.96
CA SER A 165 3.10 -7.91 0.42
C SER A 165 3.16 -6.39 0.66
N LYS A 166 2.40 -5.92 1.66
CA LYS A 166 2.53 -4.56 2.24
C LYS A 166 2.40 -4.64 3.76
N LEU A 167 3.52 -4.84 4.43
CA LEU A 167 3.57 -5.01 5.89
C LEU A 167 4.79 -4.32 6.48
N MET A 168 4.65 -3.86 7.71
CA MET A 168 5.69 -3.20 8.48
C MET A 168 5.75 -3.79 9.89
N LEU A 169 6.94 -4.16 10.34
CA LEU A 169 7.25 -4.59 11.70
C LEU A 169 8.15 -3.55 12.35
N VAL A 170 7.75 -3.05 13.50
CA VAL A 170 8.53 -2.08 14.28
C VAL A 170 8.73 -2.64 15.68
N SER A 171 9.98 -2.73 16.13
CA SER A 171 10.29 -3.29 17.45
C SER A 171 9.74 -2.41 18.57
N ARG A 172 9.93 -1.07 18.46
CA ARG A 172 9.36 -0.08 19.37
C ARG A 172 9.16 1.29 18.70
N SER A 173 8.11 1.99 19.10
CA SER A 173 7.81 3.38 18.75
C SER A 173 7.18 4.07 19.97
N GLY A 174 7.88 5.04 20.55
CA GLY A 174 7.51 5.65 21.83
C GLY A 174 7.35 4.62 22.94
N ALA A 175 6.17 4.62 23.56
CA ALA A 175 5.78 3.71 24.62
C ALA A 175 5.34 2.33 24.12
N THR A 176 5.20 2.14 22.81
CA THR A 176 4.62 0.92 22.23
C THR A 176 5.66 0.04 21.54
N SER A 177 5.64 -1.25 21.85
CA SER A 177 6.51 -2.30 21.34
C SER A 177 5.75 -3.34 20.52
N ARG A 178 6.51 -4.18 19.79
CA ARG A 178 5.99 -5.35 19.03
C ARG A 178 4.87 -4.96 18.09
N ILE A 179 5.14 -3.95 17.27
CA ILE A 179 4.15 -3.34 16.39
C ILE A 179 4.18 -4.07 15.05
N ALA A 180 3.08 -4.73 14.69
CA ALA A 180 2.89 -5.32 13.37
C ALA A 180 1.77 -4.58 12.63
N MET A 181 2.04 -4.16 11.41
CA MET A 181 1.08 -3.46 10.57
C MET A 181 1.02 -4.06 9.18
N GLN A 182 -0.18 -4.15 8.60
CA GLN A 182 -0.34 -4.57 7.21
C GLN A 182 -1.64 -4.05 6.62
N GLY A 183 -1.74 -4.05 5.30
CA GLY A 183 -3.01 -3.85 4.60
C GLY A 183 -2.81 -3.76 3.10
N SER A 184 -3.71 -3.01 2.44
CA SER A 184 -3.68 -2.86 0.99
C SER A 184 -2.77 -1.75 0.47
N ALA A 185 -2.37 -0.80 1.33
CA ALA A 185 -1.64 0.41 0.93
C ALA A 185 -0.17 0.13 0.55
N ASN A 186 0.23 0.54 -0.66
CA ASN A 186 1.65 0.68 -1.04
C ASN A 186 2.26 1.95 -0.45
N PHE A 187 3.58 2.06 -0.47
CA PHE A 187 4.32 3.23 0.04
C PHE A 187 4.53 4.26 -1.08
N THR A 188 3.43 4.77 -1.64
CA THR A 188 3.39 5.58 -2.88
C THR A 188 2.37 6.72 -2.80
N GLY A 189 2.53 7.76 -3.62
CA GLY A 189 1.53 8.83 -3.79
C GLY A 189 0.14 8.36 -4.13
N ALA A 190 0.02 7.46 -5.11
CA ALA A 190 -1.27 6.89 -5.50
C ALA A 190 -2.03 6.27 -4.31
N ALA A 191 -1.32 5.60 -3.41
CA ALA A 191 -1.93 4.99 -2.23
C ALA A 191 -2.57 6.02 -1.29
N ALA A 192 -2.02 7.23 -1.23
CA ALA A 192 -2.60 8.34 -0.47
C ALA A 192 -3.73 9.05 -1.24
N VAL A 193 -3.49 9.45 -2.48
CA VAL A 193 -4.34 10.43 -3.18
C VAL A 193 -5.43 9.82 -4.06
N GLN A 194 -5.24 8.59 -4.53
CA GLN A 194 -6.11 7.95 -5.51
C GLN A 194 -6.85 6.74 -4.94
N GLN A 195 -6.21 6.00 -4.03
CA GLN A 195 -6.73 4.72 -3.60
C GLN A 195 -7.49 4.81 -2.28
N PHE A 196 -8.64 4.13 -2.19
CA PHE A 196 -9.14 3.69 -0.89
C PHE A 196 -8.30 2.49 -0.44
N ASN A 197 -7.66 2.59 0.72
CA ASN A 197 -6.88 1.52 1.32
C ASN A 197 -7.29 1.26 2.77
N ASP A 198 -6.88 0.09 3.26
CA ASP A 198 -6.89 -0.27 4.67
C ASP A 198 -5.46 -0.47 5.22
N TRP A 199 -5.34 -0.31 6.53
CA TRP A 199 -4.11 -0.52 7.29
C TRP A 199 -4.43 -0.95 8.72
N THR A 200 -4.21 -2.23 9.01
CA THR A 200 -4.39 -2.84 10.33
C THR A 200 -3.12 -2.71 11.16
N THR A 201 -3.26 -2.67 12.48
CA THR A 201 -2.15 -2.55 13.43
C THR A 201 -2.43 -3.38 14.67
N THR A 202 -1.47 -4.20 15.05
CA THR A 202 -1.44 -4.91 16.34
C THR A 202 -0.18 -4.48 17.09
N THR A 203 -0.29 -4.41 18.41
CA THR A 203 0.76 -3.94 19.31
C THR A 203 0.83 -4.84 20.53
N GLU A 204 1.96 -4.83 21.24
CA GLU A 204 2.11 -5.53 22.53
C GLU A 204 1.76 -7.04 22.53
N ASN A 205 1.79 -7.69 21.36
CA ASN A 205 1.52 -9.12 21.24
C ASN A 205 2.78 -9.83 20.74
N GLN A 206 3.56 -10.36 21.68
CA GLN A 206 4.83 -11.07 21.44
C GLN A 206 4.64 -12.23 20.45
N ALA A 207 3.72 -13.16 20.74
CA ALA A 207 3.53 -14.35 19.92
C ALA A 207 3.12 -14.03 18.48
N LEU A 208 2.22 -13.04 18.29
CA LEU A 208 1.84 -12.59 16.96
C LEU A 208 3.02 -11.94 16.24
N TYR A 209 3.75 -11.04 16.90
CA TYR A 209 4.91 -10.37 16.33
C TYR A 209 6.01 -11.36 15.93
N ASP A 210 6.30 -12.36 16.76
CA ASP A 210 7.29 -13.40 16.49
C ASP A 210 6.91 -14.29 15.30
N GLY A 211 5.61 -14.58 15.14
CA GLY A 211 5.09 -15.24 13.95
C GLY A 211 5.32 -14.43 12.66
N TRP A 212 5.15 -13.11 12.71
CA TRP A 212 5.46 -12.24 11.57
C TRP A 212 6.96 -12.05 11.35
N MET A 213 7.76 -12.05 12.42
CA MET A 213 9.22 -12.06 12.33
C MET A 213 9.73 -13.36 11.69
N THR A 214 9.08 -14.49 11.93
CA THR A 214 9.35 -15.74 11.22
C THR A 214 9.14 -15.57 9.71
N MET A 215 8.03 -14.96 9.31
CA MET A 215 7.77 -14.62 7.90
C MET A 215 8.85 -13.70 7.33
N TRP A 216 9.19 -12.62 8.04
CA TRP A 216 10.25 -11.69 7.63
C TRP A 216 11.58 -12.42 7.42
N ASN A 217 12.00 -13.23 8.39
CA ASN A 217 13.26 -13.98 8.34
C ASN A 217 13.31 -14.98 7.17
N GLN A 218 12.16 -15.54 6.78
CA GLN A 218 12.03 -16.34 5.57
C GLN A 218 12.18 -15.49 4.31
N ALA A 219 11.39 -14.41 4.17
CA ALA A 219 11.41 -13.53 3.01
C ALA A 219 12.79 -12.92 2.75
N LYS A 220 13.50 -12.58 3.82
CA LYS A 220 14.85 -12.03 3.75
C LYS A 220 15.87 -12.99 3.11
N ARG A 221 15.58 -14.28 2.99
CA ARG A 221 16.49 -15.23 2.36
C ARG A 221 16.33 -15.30 0.85
N ASP A 222 15.23 -14.73 0.31
CA ASP A 222 14.85 -14.83 -1.12
C ASP A 222 14.92 -16.29 -1.61
N LYS A 223 14.31 -17.18 -0.85
CA LYS A 223 14.34 -18.63 -1.07
C LYS A 223 12.94 -19.21 -0.86
N ASN A 224 12.65 -20.28 -1.61
CA ASN A 224 11.42 -21.04 -1.43
C ASN A 224 11.25 -21.51 0.02
N THR A 225 10.07 -21.26 0.58
CA THR A 225 9.74 -21.71 1.94
C THR A 225 8.46 -22.53 1.97
N LYS A 226 8.22 -23.24 3.08
CA LYS A 226 6.93 -23.89 3.34
C LYS A 226 5.86 -22.79 3.59
N PRO A 227 4.58 -23.03 3.25
CA PRO A 227 3.53 -22.04 3.51
C PRO A 227 3.43 -21.77 5.01
N LEU A 228 3.35 -20.50 5.38
CA LEU A 228 3.29 -20.08 6.79
C LEU A 228 1.88 -19.63 7.13
N ARG A 229 1.29 -20.31 8.11
CA ARG A 229 0.02 -19.96 8.74
C ARG A 229 0.14 -20.21 10.23
N PHE A 230 -0.38 -19.30 11.03
CA PHE A 230 -0.52 -19.49 12.46
C PHE A 230 -1.68 -18.66 13.00
N THR A 231 -2.14 -19.00 14.19
CA THR A 231 -3.20 -18.29 14.92
C THR A 231 -2.68 -17.93 16.31
N VAL A 232 -2.93 -16.70 16.75
CA VAL A 232 -2.66 -16.23 18.11
C VAL A 232 -3.93 -15.53 18.58
N GLY A 233 -4.58 -16.08 19.61
CA GLY A 233 -5.91 -15.63 20.03
C GLY A 233 -6.89 -15.64 18.86
N SER A 234 -7.59 -14.53 18.65
CA SER A 234 -8.58 -14.37 17.57
C SER A 234 -7.99 -13.95 16.23
N ILE A 235 -6.66 -13.92 16.08
CA ILE A 235 -5.97 -13.45 14.86
C ILE A 235 -5.28 -14.62 14.17
N THR A 236 -5.73 -14.96 12.96
CA THR A 236 -5.07 -15.91 12.07
C THR A 236 -4.30 -15.18 10.98
N SER A 237 -2.99 -15.40 10.89
CA SER A 237 -2.14 -14.88 9.81
C SER A 237 -1.84 -15.97 8.79
N ILE A 238 -2.06 -15.70 7.51
CA ILE A 238 -1.78 -16.59 6.38
C ILE A 238 -0.91 -15.83 5.39
N PHE A 239 0.34 -16.28 5.21
CA PHE A 239 1.27 -15.65 4.27
C PHE A 239 1.49 -16.53 3.06
N ALA A 240 1.10 -16.02 1.88
CA ALA A 240 1.33 -16.65 0.59
C ALA A 240 2.84 -16.66 0.24
N PRO A 241 3.30 -17.47 -0.73
CA PRO A 241 2.51 -18.21 -1.73
C PRO A 241 1.65 -19.33 -1.13
N HIS A 242 0.43 -19.49 -1.66
CA HIS A 242 -0.47 -20.57 -1.26
C HIS A 242 -0.05 -21.88 -1.94
N LYS A 243 0.18 -22.95 -1.17
CA LYS A 243 0.40 -24.31 -1.70
C LYS A 243 -0.71 -25.23 -1.23
N LYS A 244 -1.42 -25.92 -2.13
CA LYS A 244 -2.51 -26.93 -1.91
C LYS A 244 -3.47 -26.66 -0.72
N LYS A 245 -3.59 -25.40 -0.26
CA LYS A 245 -4.33 -25.01 0.96
C LYS A 245 -5.65 -24.33 0.58
N SER A 246 -6.56 -24.30 1.55
CA SER A 246 -7.81 -23.53 1.49
C SER A 246 -7.53 -22.05 1.24
N ASP A 247 -8.23 -21.47 0.26
CA ASP A 247 -8.16 -20.05 -0.10
C ASP A 247 -8.61 -19.18 1.08
N PRO A 248 -7.85 -18.15 1.50
CA PRO A 248 -8.23 -17.31 2.64
C PRO A 248 -9.62 -16.70 2.54
N ALA A 249 -10.06 -16.28 1.35
CA ALA A 249 -11.38 -15.70 1.16
C ALA A 249 -12.47 -16.76 1.25
N LEU A 250 -12.28 -17.93 0.61
CA LEU A 250 -13.23 -19.03 0.70
C LEU A 250 -13.32 -19.57 2.12
N LYS A 251 -12.19 -19.69 2.83
CA LYS A 251 -12.18 -20.10 4.24
C LYS A 251 -13.11 -19.26 5.10
N VAL A 252 -13.16 -17.95 4.87
CA VAL A 252 -14.06 -17.07 5.61
C VAL A 252 -15.51 -17.24 5.14
N LEU A 253 -15.74 -17.25 3.83
CA LEU A 253 -17.08 -17.34 3.25
C LEU A 253 -17.76 -18.69 3.51
N ASP A 254 -16.99 -19.77 3.63
CA ASP A 254 -17.48 -21.12 3.92
C ASP A 254 -17.92 -21.27 5.38
N ASP A 255 -17.36 -20.45 6.29
CA ASP A 255 -17.76 -20.40 7.70
C ASP A 255 -19.09 -19.63 7.93
N VAL A 256 -19.69 -19.04 6.89
CA VAL A 256 -20.90 -18.19 7.00
C VAL A 256 -22.20 -18.99 6.90
N ARG A 257 -23.15 -18.68 7.79
CA ARG A 257 -24.56 -19.02 7.68
C ARG A 257 -25.38 -17.74 7.53
N CYS A 258 -26.44 -17.76 6.74
CA CYS A 258 -27.14 -16.53 6.38
C CYS A 258 -28.27 -16.14 7.32
N ALA A 259 -28.93 -17.11 7.97
CA ALA A 259 -29.99 -16.88 8.94
C ALA A 259 -29.49 -17.11 10.38
N GLY A 260 -30.31 -16.72 11.36
CA GLY A 260 -30.05 -16.95 12.78
C GLY A 260 -28.98 -16.04 13.37
N ALA A 261 -28.73 -14.88 12.75
CA ALA A 261 -27.79 -13.91 13.28
C ALA A 261 -28.42 -13.13 14.44
N ALA A 262 -27.74 -13.06 15.59
CA ALA A 262 -28.25 -12.41 16.81
C ALA A 262 -27.82 -10.94 16.96
N ASN A 263 -26.80 -10.51 16.21
CA ASN A 263 -26.16 -9.19 16.39
C ASN A 263 -26.29 -8.27 15.16
N VAL A 264 -27.20 -8.59 14.22
CA VAL A 264 -27.48 -7.77 13.04
C VAL A 264 -28.99 -7.64 12.81
N PRO A 265 -29.48 -6.47 12.35
CA PRO A 265 -30.90 -6.26 12.12
C PRO A 265 -31.52 -7.26 11.14
N GLY A 266 -32.71 -7.76 11.47
CA GLY A 266 -33.46 -8.70 10.64
C GLY A 266 -32.90 -10.13 10.61
N GLY A 267 -31.95 -10.48 11.50
CA GLY A 267 -31.47 -11.85 11.67
C GLY A 267 -30.65 -12.41 10.51
N ARG A 268 -30.27 -11.56 9.54
CA ARG A 268 -29.55 -11.95 8.32
C ARG A 268 -28.10 -11.52 8.36
N THR A 269 -27.18 -12.49 8.24
CA THR A 269 -25.74 -12.25 8.31
C THR A 269 -25.31 -11.24 7.25
N LYS A 270 -24.62 -10.18 7.71
CA LYS A 270 -24.11 -9.09 6.89
C LYS A 270 -22.73 -9.46 6.35
N VAL A 271 -22.58 -9.48 5.04
CA VAL A 271 -21.31 -9.73 4.33
C VAL A 271 -20.96 -8.51 3.48
N ARG A 272 -19.78 -7.94 3.70
CA ARG A 272 -19.30 -6.74 2.98
C ARG A 272 -17.94 -7.01 2.36
N ILE A 273 -17.85 -6.91 1.04
CA ILE A 273 -16.65 -7.27 0.29
C ILE A 273 -16.10 -6.03 -0.42
N ALA A 274 -14.81 -5.78 -0.25
CA ALA A 274 -14.06 -4.81 -1.03
C ALA A 274 -12.78 -5.45 -1.55
N ASN A 275 -12.71 -5.71 -2.86
CA ASN A 275 -11.49 -6.24 -3.47
C ASN A 275 -11.19 -5.54 -4.79
N ALA A 276 -9.97 -5.04 -4.93
CA ALA A 276 -9.52 -4.34 -6.12
C ALA A 276 -9.70 -5.19 -7.38
N VAL A 277 -9.23 -6.45 -7.40
CA VAL A 277 -9.20 -7.24 -8.64
C VAL A 277 -9.68 -8.66 -8.40
N TRP A 278 -10.69 -9.04 -9.17
CA TRP A 278 -11.17 -10.41 -9.29
C TRP A 278 -10.77 -10.95 -10.66
N GLY A 279 -10.31 -12.20 -10.74
CA GLY A 279 -9.94 -12.76 -12.03
C GLY A 279 -9.76 -14.26 -11.98
N ASP A 280 -9.62 -14.84 -13.17
CA ASP A 280 -9.33 -16.26 -13.37
C ASP A 280 -10.34 -17.20 -12.71
N GLN A 281 -9.99 -18.49 -12.65
CA GLN A 281 -10.82 -19.50 -11.98
C GLN A 281 -10.95 -19.27 -10.47
N ARG A 282 -9.96 -18.62 -9.85
CA ARG A 282 -10.02 -18.29 -8.42
C ARG A 282 -11.16 -17.31 -8.13
N GLY A 283 -11.20 -16.19 -8.83
CA GLY A 283 -12.28 -15.20 -8.70
C GLY A 283 -13.64 -15.79 -9.04
N VAL A 284 -13.72 -16.70 -10.03
CA VAL A 284 -14.96 -17.44 -10.35
C VAL A 284 -15.45 -18.27 -9.16
N ARG A 285 -14.59 -19.02 -8.47
CA ARG A 285 -14.99 -19.81 -7.29
C ARG A 285 -15.51 -18.93 -6.17
N ILE A 286 -14.80 -17.85 -5.87
CA ILE A 286 -15.21 -16.90 -4.82
C ILE A 286 -16.56 -16.27 -5.19
N ALA A 287 -16.76 -15.86 -6.45
CA ALA A 287 -18.02 -15.26 -6.89
C ALA A 287 -19.19 -16.23 -6.81
N LYS A 288 -18.98 -17.51 -7.16
CA LYS A 288 -20.00 -18.55 -6.98
C LYS A 288 -20.40 -18.70 -5.52
N ARG A 289 -19.42 -18.75 -4.60
CA ARG A 289 -19.72 -18.85 -3.16
C ARG A 289 -20.48 -17.62 -2.64
N VAL A 290 -20.09 -16.41 -3.05
CA VAL A 290 -20.80 -15.17 -2.69
C VAL A 290 -22.23 -15.16 -3.23
N ARG A 291 -22.46 -15.65 -4.46
CA ARG A 291 -23.81 -15.83 -5.02
C ARG A 291 -24.63 -16.79 -4.18
N THR A 292 -24.05 -17.92 -3.77
CA THR A 292 -24.72 -18.89 -2.89
C THR A 292 -25.16 -18.23 -1.60
N LEU A 293 -24.28 -17.51 -0.91
CA LEU A 293 -24.63 -16.78 0.33
C LEU A 293 -25.77 -15.77 0.10
N ALA A 294 -25.74 -15.02 -1.00
CA ALA A 294 -26.83 -14.09 -1.31
C ALA A 294 -28.17 -14.82 -1.54
N ARG A 295 -28.16 -15.99 -2.19
CA ARG A 295 -29.37 -16.83 -2.39
C ARG A 295 -29.87 -17.45 -1.07
N GLU A 296 -28.96 -17.79 -0.17
CA GLU A 296 -29.26 -18.28 1.18
C GLU A 296 -29.77 -17.16 2.11
N GLY A 297 -29.83 -15.91 1.65
CA GLY A 297 -30.43 -14.79 2.37
C GLY A 297 -29.45 -13.86 3.09
N CYS A 298 -28.14 -14.00 2.89
CA CYS A 298 -27.19 -13.05 3.47
C CYS A 298 -27.38 -11.65 2.89
N ASP A 299 -27.22 -10.61 3.72
CA ASP A 299 -27.12 -9.23 3.24
C ASP A 299 -25.70 -9.02 2.65
N VAL A 300 -25.58 -9.07 1.32
CA VAL A 300 -24.30 -8.97 0.62
C VAL A 300 -24.16 -7.62 -0.10
N ARG A 301 -23.01 -6.94 0.09
CA ARG A 301 -22.57 -5.84 -0.79
C ARG A 301 -21.12 -6.01 -1.24
N ILE A 302 -20.86 -5.61 -2.48
CA ILE A 302 -19.57 -5.79 -3.14
C ILE A 302 -19.13 -4.47 -3.78
N VAL A 303 -17.90 -4.06 -3.51
CA VAL A 303 -17.20 -3.02 -4.28
C VAL A 303 -15.91 -3.57 -4.89
N PHE A 304 -15.64 -3.22 -6.14
CA PHE A 304 -14.47 -3.71 -6.87
C PHE A 304 -13.87 -2.65 -7.81
N MET A 305 -12.62 -2.83 -8.21
CA MET A 305 -12.00 -1.98 -9.26
C MET A 305 -12.04 -2.68 -10.61
N MET A 306 -11.56 -3.93 -10.70
CA MET A 306 -11.53 -4.73 -11.93
C MET A 306 -12.20 -6.08 -11.72
N MET A 307 -13.11 -6.44 -12.65
CA MET A 307 -13.81 -7.71 -12.62
C MET A 307 -14.24 -8.11 -14.06
N PRO A 308 -13.73 -9.24 -14.59
CA PRO A 308 -14.10 -9.75 -15.91
C PRO A 308 -15.60 -9.99 -16.05
N LEU A 309 -16.11 -9.85 -17.28
CA LEU A 309 -17.54 -10.05 -17.61
C LEU A 309 -18.08 -11.40 -17.10
N LYS A 310 -17.29 -12.47 -17.22
CA LYS A 310 -17.67 -13.80 -16.71
C LYS A 310 -18.02 -13.78 -15.21
N ILE A 311 -17.22 -13.10 -14.39
CA ILE A 311 -17.47 -12.98 -12.95
C ILE A 311 -18.65 -12.04 -12.69
N ARG A 312 -18.75 -10.94 -13.43
CA ARG A 312 -19.90 -10.02 -13.34
C ARG A 312 -21.22 -10.73 -13.66
N ASN A 313 -21.24 -11.63 -14.64
CA ASN A 313 -22.42 -12.44 -14.96
C ASN A 313 -22.80 -13.38 -13.81
N ILE A 314 -21.83 -13.99 -13.13
CA ILE A 314 -22.07 -14.80 -11.92
C ILE A 314 -22.71 -13.96 -10.80
N LEU A 315 -22.40 -12.67 -10.70
CA LEU A 315 -22.91 -11.76 -9.67
C LEU A 315 -24.08 -10.87 -10.12
N ARG A 316 -24.61 -11.06 -11.34
CA ARG A 316 -25.75 -10.29 -11.89
C ARG A 316 -26.96 -10.23 -10.94
N GLY A 317 -27.40 -9.03 -10.58
CA GLY A 317 -28.52 -8.84 -9.66
C GLY A 317 -28.15 -8.83 -8.16
N LEU A 318 -26.88 -9.06 -7.79
CA LEU A 318 -26.42 -8.71 -6.44
C LEU A 318 -26.09 -7.21 -6.34
N PRO A 319 -26.14 -6.63 -5.12
CA PRO A 319 -25.60 -5.30 -4.84
C PRO A 319 -24.07 -5.23 -5.01
N ALA A 320 -23.61 -5.14 -6.26
CA ALA A 320 -22.19 -5.03 -6.64
C ALA A 320 -21.94 -3.77 -7.46
N LYS A 321 -20.92 -2.98 -7.10
CA LYS A 321 -20.55 -1.74 -7.81
C LYS A 321 -19.06 -1.64 -8.09
N GLN A 322 -18.72 -1.12 -9.26
CA GLN A 322 -17.36 -0.75 -9.59
C GLN A 322 -17.05 0.63 -8.97
N MET A 323 -16.00 0.71 -8.14
CA MET A 323 -15.48 1.97 -7.63
C MET A 323 -14.21 2.33 -8.39
N VAL A 324 -14.40 3.02 -9.51
CA VAL A 324 -13.38 3.70 -10.30
C VAL A 324 -13.96 5.05 -10.70
N TYR A 325 -13.24 6.14 -10.44
CA TYR A 325 -13.62 7.48 -10.84
C TYR A 325 -12.52 8.08 -11.70
N ILE A 326 -12.80 8.29 -12.99
CA ILE A 326 -11.86 8.88 -13.95
C ILE A 326 -11.84 10.39 -13.77
N THR A 327 -10.65 10.99 -13.66
CA THR A 327 -10.52 12.47 -13.66
C THR A 327 -9.88 12.96 -14.95
N GLY A 328 -10.57 13.84 -15.70
CA GLY A 328 -10.07 14.51 -16.93
C GLY A 328 -10.83 14.16 -18.21
N ALA A 329 -10.72 15.04 -19.24
CA ALA A 329 -11.41 14.93 -20.53
C ALA A 329 -10.75 13.94 -21.53
N THR A 330 -9.50 13.54 -21.27
CA THR A 330 -8.82 12.46 -22.00
C THR A 330 -8.64 11.27 -21.09
N ALA A 331 -8.87 10.07 -21.62
CA ALA A 331 -8.78 8.80 -20.93
C ALA A 331 -7.33 8.40 -20.60
N ASN A 332 -6.60 9.27 -19.91
CA ASN A 332 -5.36 8.94 -19.21
C ASN A 332 -5.71 8.16 -17.94
N LYS A 333 -6.27 6.97 -18.16
CA LYS A 333 -6.79 6.03 -17.16
C LYS A 333 -5.66 5.68 -16.22
N PHE A 334 -5.71 6.32 -15.04
CA PHE A 334 -4.90 6.17 -13.83
C PHE A 334 -4.63 7.50 -13.11
N LYS A 335 -5.22 8.62 -13.56
CA LYS A 335 -5.54 9.77 -12.70
C LYS A 335 -6.75 9.49 -11.78
N ASP A 336 -7.13 8.24 -11.65
CA ASP A 336 -8.44 7.80 -11.19
C ASP A 336 -8.45 7.50 -9.70
N ARG A 337 -9.57 7.76 -9.02
CA ARG A 337 -9.77 7.32 -7.64
C ARG A 337 -10.49 5.98 -7.61
N TYR A 338 -9.97 4.99 -6.90
CA TYR A 338 -10.50 3.62 -6.96
C TYR A 338 -10.39 2.85 -5.66
N VAL A 339 -11.18 1.77 -5.54
CA VAL A 339 -11.06 0.84 -4.42
C VAL A 339 -9.80 0.00 -4.57
N HIS A 340 -8.93 0.02 -3.55
CA HIS A 340 -7.70 -0.76 -3.52
C HIS A 340 -7.62 -1.72 -2.33
N LEU A 341 -8.66 -1.80 -1.49
CA LEU A 341 -8.80 -2.84 -0.46
C LEU A 341 -8.76 -4.24 -1.09
N LYS A 342 -8.33 -5.24 -0.31
CA LYS A 342 -8.53 -6.67 -0.62
C LYS A 342 -8.98 -7.36 0.65
N GLY A 343 -10.28 -7.54 0.79
CA GLY A 343 -10.80 -8.11 2.02
C GLY A 343 -12.30 -8.13 2.08
N LEU A 344 -12.78 -8.57 3.23
CA LEU A 344 -14.19 -8.64 3.52
C LEU A 344 -14.44 -8.62 5.03
N SER A 345 -15.65 -8.23 5.42
CA SER A 345 -16.15 -8.37 6.78
C SER A 345 -17.44 -9.18 6.82
N VAL A 346 -17.63 -9.87 7.94
CA VAL A 346 -18.84 -10.63 8.27
C VAL A 346 -19.29 -10.24 9.68
N GLN A 347 -20.58 -9.94 9.83
CA GLN A 347 -21.24 -9.73 11.13
C GLN A 347 -22.53 -10.55 11.13
N GLY A 348 -22.69 -11.46 12.09
CA GLY A 348 -23.83 -12.36 12.18
C GLY A 348 -23.42 -13.80 12.40
N SER A 349 -24.15 -14.73 11.78
CA SER A 349 -23.89 -16.16 11.95
C SER A 349 -22.64 -16.60 11.17
N VAL A 350 -21.51 -16.71 11.87
CA VAL A 350 -20.21 -17.09 11.28
C VAL A 350 -19.37 -17.86 12.28
N GLY A 351 -18.69 -18.92 11.80
CA GLY A 351 -17.81 -19.74 12.65
C GLY A 351 -18.55 -20.48 13.76
N GLY A 352 -19.81 -20.85 13.54
CA GLY A 352 -20.65 -21.55 14.52
C GLY A 352 -21.30 -20.64 15.57
N ARG A 353 -21.08 -19.33 15.52
CA ARG A 353 -21.67 -18.36 16.45
C ARG A 353 -22.74 -17.51 15.79
N PRO A 354 -23.93 -17.32 16.41
CA PRO A 354 -24.97 -16.44 15.88
C PRO A 354 -24.61 -14.95 15.97
N ASP A 355 -23.68 -14.59 16.85
CA ASP A 355 -23.19 -13.23 17.11
C ASP A 355 -21.74 -13.01 16.62
N GLY A 356 -21.29 -13.82 15.67
CA GLY A 356 -19.93 -13.81 15.17
C GLY A 356 -19.54 -12.50 14.46
N ASN A 357 -18.25 -12.17 14.54
CA ASN A 357 -17.64 -11.01 13.90
C ASN A 357 -16.29 -11.40 13.30
N LEU A 358 -16.08 -11.09 12.02
CA LEU A 358 -14.87 -11.47 11.31
C LEU A 358 -14.47 -10.43 10.27
N VAL A 359 -13.17 -10.13 10.17
CA VAL A 359 -12.58 -9.37 9.06
C VAL A 359 -11.40 -10.09 8.46
N LEU A 360 -11.39 -10.23 7.14
CA LEU A 360 -10.21 -10.53 6.36
C LEU A 360 -9.65 -9.21 5.82
N SER A 361 -8.46 -8.81 6.29
CA SER A 361 -7.66 -7.74 5.69
C SER A 361 -6.45 -8.36 4.99
N SER A 362 -6.23 -7.98 3.73
CA SER A 362 -5.26 -8.65 2.87
C SER A 362 -4.61 -7.71 1.86
N SER A 363 -3.47 -8.13 1.31
CA SER A 363 -2.86 -7.54 0.11
C SER A 363 -3.32 -8.19 -1.19
N GLU A 364 -4.06 -9.31 -1.11
CA GLU A 364 -4.20 -10.28 -2.19
C GLU A 364 -5.40 -10.02 -3.11
N ASN A 365 -5.10 -9.75 -4.38
CA ASN A 365 -6.10 -9.79 -5.43
C ASN A 365 -6.61 -11.23 -5.63
N TRP A 366 -7.90 -11.39 -5.91
CA TRP A 366 -8.54 -12.70 -6.10
C TRP A 366 -8.32 -13.21 -7.53
N THR A 367 -7.05 -13.42 -7.86
CA THR A 367 -6.54 -13.83 -9.18
C THR A 367 -5.53 -14.98 -9.04
N ARG A 368 -5.15 -15.58 -10.18
CA ARG A 368 -4.06 -16.56 -10.26
C ARG A 368 -2.72 -15.93 -9.86
N LEU A 369 -2.45 -14.70 -10.28
CA LEU A 369 -1.20 -14.01 -9.93
C LEU A 369 -1.10 -13.78 -8.42
N GLY A 370 -2.18 -13.32 -7.78
CA GLY A 370 -2.23 -13.16 -6.31
C GLY A 370 -1.93 -14.47 -5.60
N TRP A 371 -2.49 -15.59 -6.09
CA TRP A 371 -2.31 -16.91 -5.49
C TRP A 371 -0.84 -17.35 -5.38
N HIS A 372 -0.03 -16.99 -6.36
CA HIS A 372 1.38 -17.36 -6.44
C HIS A 372 2.32 -16.29 -5.85
N SER A 373 1.85 -15.05 -5.71
CA SER A 373 2.64 -13.94 -5.18
C SER A 373 2.90 -14.06 -3.68
N ASP A 374 3.89 -13.34 -3.15
CA ASP A 374 3.94 -13.10 -1.70
C ASP A 374 2.80 -12.15 -1.36
N GLU A 375 1.91 -12.61 -0.48
CA GLU A 375 0.74 -11.87 -0.03
C GLU A 375 0.56 -12.12 1.46
N GLN A 376 -0.04 -11.17 2.17
CA GLN A 376 -0.49 -11.39 3.53
C GLN A 376 -2.02 -11.37 3.59
N ASN A 377 -2.58 -12.32 4.33
CA ASN A 377 -4.01 -12.42 4.62
C ASN A 377 -4.15 -12.58 6.13
N VAL A 378 -4.78 -11.60 6.78
CA VAL A 378 -4.98 -11.62 8.23
C VAL A 378 -6.48 -11.65 8.51
N ILE A 379 -6.90 -12.70 9.20
CA ILE A 379 -8.28 -12.91 9.64
C ILE A 379 -8.35 -12.53 11.11
N PHE A 380 -9.13 -11.49 11.42
CA PHE A 380 -9.49 -11.08 12.78
C PHE A 380 -10.86 -11.67 13.09
N ARG A 381 -11.00 -12.34 14.22
CA ARG A 381 -12.26 -12.87 14.75
C ARG A 381 -12.61 -12.18 16.06
N ASP A 382 -13.88 -12.27 16.44
CA ASP A 382 -14.40 -11.82 17.74
C ASP A 382 -14.10 -10.35 18.06
N ASP A 383 -13.97 -9.51 17.02
CA ASP A 383 -13.78 -8.06 17.14
C ASP A 383 -14.93 -7.34 16.42
N ALA A 384 -16.01 -7.11 17.18
CA ALA A 384 -17.22 -6.47 16.68
C ALA A 384 -16.96 -5.04 16.18
N ALA A 385 -16.11 -4.28 16.87
CA ALA A 385 -15.80 -2.91 16.51
C ALA A 385 -15.02 -2.85 15.19
N LEU A 386 -14.05 -3.74 14.99
CA LEU A 386 -13.29 -3.82 13.75
C LEU A 386 -14.15 -4.34 12.60
N ALA A 387 -15.03 -5.32 12.82
CA ALA A 387 -15.97 -5.83 11.82
C ALA A 387 -16.97 -4.77 11.37
N ALA A 388 -17.59 -4.04 12.31
CA ALA A 388 -18.49 -2.94 12.03
C ALA A 388 -17.77 -1.83 11.25
N LYS A 389 -16.59 -1.41 11.70
CA LYS A 389 -15.81 -0.35 11.05
C LYS A 389 -15.41 -0.72 9.61
N TYR A 390 -15.08 -1.98 9.34
CA TYR A 390 -14.81 -2.45 7.98
C TYR A 390 -16.10 -2.49 7.15
N ALA A 391 -17.19 -3.03 7.69
CA ALA A 391 -18.48 -3.11 7.02
C ALA A 391 -18.99 -1.72 6.61
N ASP A 392 -18.93 -0.75 7.53
CA ASP A 392 -19.34 0.64 7.31
C ASP A 392 -18.47 1.33 6.26
N TRP A 393 -17.18 0.98 6.21
CA TRP A 393 -16.28 1.49 5.18
C TRP A 393 -16.64 0.98 3.79
N VAL A 394 -16.94 -0.32 3.66
CA VAL A 394 -17.44 -0.89 2.41
C VAL A 394 -18.77 -0.26 2.01
N ASP A 395 -19.69 -0.08 2.97
CA ASP A 395 -20.98 0.58 2.74
C ASP A 395 -20.81 2.03 2.28
N LEU A 396 -19.86 2.77 2.85
CA LEU A 396 -19.50 4.12 2.41
C LEU A 396 -19.00 4.13 0.97
N ILE A 397 -18.05 3.23 0.63
CA ILE A 397 -17.53 3.14 -0.74
C ILE A 397 -18.67 2.75 -1.69
N TYR A 398 -19.54 1.82 -1.31
CA TYR A 398 -20.67 1.39 -2.12
C TYR A 398 -21.67 2.52 -2.40
N ARG A 399 -21.94 3.38 -1.41
CA ARG A 399 -22.78 4.57 -1.59
C ARG A 399 -22.15 5.61 -2.50
N GLN A 400 -20.82 5.79 -2.42
CA GLN A 400 -20.08 6.77 -3.22
C GLN A 400 -19.70 6.25 -4.62
N ALA A 401 -19.74 4.93 -4.83
CA ALA A 401 -19.46 4.35 -6.13
C ALA A 401 -20.48 4.84 -7.17
N PRO A 402 -20.03 5.19 -8.40
CA PRO A 402 -20.89 5.72 -9.46
C PRO A 402 -22.16 4.87 -9.69
N ARG A 403 -23.29 5.54 -9.96
CA ARG A 403 -24.61 4.90 -10.14
C ARG A 403 -24.86 4.39 -11.57
N SER A 404 -24.26 4.99 -12.61
CA SER A 404 -24.47 4.59 -14.01
C SER A 404 -23.17 4.18 -14.72
N LEU A 405 -23.33 3.29 -15.70
CA LEU A 405 -22.31 2.45 -16.35
C LEU A 405 -21.61 3.08 -17.56
N ASN A 406 -21.86 4.34 -17.92
CA ASN A 406 -21.16 4.97 -19.07
C ASN A 406 -19.64 5.15 -18.84
N ASN A 407 -19.14 4.80 -17.64
CA ASN A 407 -17.73 4.75 -17.29
C ASN A 407 -17.24 3.34 -16.92
N TYR A 408 -17.87 2.26 -17.43
CA TYR A 408 -17.22 0.95 -17.37
C TYR A 408 -15.92 1.02 -18.19
N VAL A 409 -14.82 1.22 -17.50
CA VAL A 409 -13.50 1.05 -18.08
C VAL A 409 -13.28 -0.45 -18.18
N ASN A 410 -13.41 -0.98 -19.40
CA ASN A 410 -13.01 -2.35 -19.70
C ASN A 410 -11.50 -2.45 -19.51
N SER A 411 -11.07 -2.77 -18.29
CA SER A 411 -9.67 -2.73 -17.92
C SER A 411 -8.91 -4.01 -18.32
N ALA A 412 -9.57 -4.91 -19.04
CA ALA A 412 -9.00 -6.05 -19.73
C ALA A 412 -10.05 -6.57 -20.72
N ASP A 413 -10.04 -6.07 -21.96
CA ASP A 413 -10.59 -6.86 -23.06
C ASP A 413 -9.54 -7.94 -23.42
N PRO A 414 -9.86 -9.25 -23.29
CA PRO A 414 -8.97 -10.31 -23.76
C PRO A 414 -8.68 -10.23 -25.26
N LYS A 415 -9.44 -9.45 -26.04
CA LYS A 415 -9.29 -9.27 -27.49
C LYS A 415 -8.45 -8.05 -27.90
N GLY A 416 -7.82 -7.34 -26.97
CA GLY A 416 -6.74 -6.40 -27.30
C GLY A 416 -7.12 -5.14 -28.09
N ARG A 417 -8.41 -4.78 -28.20
CA ARG A 417 -8.80 -3.50 -28.80
C ARG A 417 -8.48 -2.36 -27.83
N VAL A 418 -7.26 -1.83 -27.94
CA VAL A 418 -6.85 -0.57 -27.31
C VAL A 418 -7.47 0.56 -28.12
N VAL A 419 -8.33 1.37 -27.50
CA VAL A 419 -8.78 2.62 -28.12
C VAL A 419 -7.61 3.61 -28.00
N PRO A 420 -7.18 4.29 -29.09
CA PRO A 420 -6.11 5.28 -29.01
C PRO A 420 -6.38 6.33 -27.93
N GLY A 421 -5.38 6.63 -27.09
CA GLY A 421 -5.54 7.50 -25.92
C GLY A 421 -6.17 6.83 -24.70
N THR A 422 -6.27 5.50 -24.71
CA THR A 422 -6.68 4.67 -23.55
C THR A 422 -5.63 3.63 -23.14
N GLU A 423 -4.41 3.76 -23.66
CA GLU A 423 -3.30 2.87 -23.41
C GLU A 423 -3.00 2.79 -21.91
N PHE A 424 -2.78 1.57 -21.41
CA PHE A 424 -2.33 1.38 -20.04
C PHE A 424 -0.92 1.94 -19.88
N LEU A 425 -0.74 2.91 -18.97
CA LEU A 425 0.58 3.12 -18.37
C LEU A 425 0.92 1.84 -17.59
N ALA A 426 2.00 1.17 -17.97
CA ALA A 426 2.51 0.10 -17.13
C ALA A 426 2.86 0.70 -15.74
N PRO A 427 2.88 -0.08 -14.65
CA PRO A 427 3.25 0.45 -13.33
C PRO A 427 4.58 1.22 -13.31
N LYS A 428 5.48 0.96 -14.26
CA LYS A 428 6.73 1.71 -14.48
C LYS A 428 6.53 3.14 -14.98
N ASP A 429 5.47 3.41 -15.72
CA ASP A 429 5.19 4.69 -16.38
C ASP A 429 4.24 5.57 -15.52
N TYR A 430 3.95 5.13 -14.29
CA TYR A 430 3.00 5.78 -13.40
C TYR A 430 3.66 6.89 -12.58
N PRO A 431 3.04 8.10 -12.47
CA PRO A 431 3.61 9.23 -11.74
C PRO A 431 3.40 9.10 -10.22
N PHE A 432 3.78 7.97 -9.62
CA PHE A 432 3.52 7.67 -8.20
C PHE A 432 4.09 8.72 -7.25
N HIS A 433 5.26 9.26 -7.58
CA HIS A 433 5.99 10.22 -6.77
C HIS A 433 5.38 11.62 -6.86
N GLU A 434 5.07 12.07 -8.08
CA GLU A 434 4.56 13.41 -8.38
C GLU A 434 3.19 13.66 -7.77
N LEU A 435 2.36 12.62 -7.67
CA LEU A 435 1.02 12.70 -7.10
C LEU A 435 0.97 13.13 -5.63
N GLU A 436 2.09 13.02 -4.93
CA GLU A 436 2.22 13.37 -3.51
C GLU A 436 2.89 14.73 -3.30
N LEU A 437 3.46 15.32 -4.36
CA LEU A 437 4.15 16.60 -4.33
C LEU A 437 3.21 17.80 -4.57
N ASN A 438 1.95 17.54 -4.97
CA ASN A 438 0.92 18.54 -5.29
C ASN A 438 -0.23 18.59 -4.27
#